data_AF-Q7X3Q0-F1
#
_entry.id   AF-Q7X3Q0-F1
#
_cell.length_a   1.000
_cell.length_b   1.000
_cell.length_c   1.000
_cell.angle_alpha   90.00
_cell.angle_beta   90.00
_cell.angle_gamma   90.00
#
_symmetry.space_group_name_H-M   'P 1'
#
loop_
_entity.id
_entity.type
_entity.pdbx_description
1 polymer ?
#
loop_
_entity_poly.entity_id
_entity_poly.type
_entity_poly.pdbx_seq_one_letter_code
_entity_poly.pdbx_strand_id
1 'polypeptide(L)'
;MEKEQLKQYMYDYVKEHKEIPIYQLEDLFKELDHDYKGKTSVTHDQDKNIVFWSGWNKLTMYALIDLVKGEHLDLIYRGSYVMRYLLDGRVPNLPLAITYPEYGQQTEVPSWVPMLLRVAK
;
A
#
# COMPACT_ATOMS: atom_id res chain seq x y z
N MET A 1 -1.32 16.89 10.63
CA MET A 1 -0.95 15.79 11.56
C MET A 1 0.52 15.44 11.35
N GLU A 2 1.23 15.14 12.43
CA GLU A 2 2.64 14.73 12.38
C GLU A 2 2.80 13.27 11.91
N LYS A 3 3.94 12.96 11.27
CA LYS A 3 4.19 11.62 10.68
C LYS A 3 4.10 10.49 11.70
N GLU A 4 4.68 10.64 12.89
CA GLU A 4 4.66 9.60 13.93
C GLU A 4 3.25 9.34 14.48
N GLN A 5 2.44 10.39 14.60
CA GLN A 5 1.04 10.24 15.00
C GLN A 5 0.25 9.49 13.93
N LEU A 6 0.44 9.82 12.65
CA LEU A 6 -0.18 9.12 11.53
C LEU A 6 0.23 7.63 11.48
N LYS A 7 1.52 7.33 11.71
CA LYS A 7 2.02 5.95 11.77
C LYS A 7 1.29 5.14 12.84
N GLN A 8 1.08 5.71 14.02
CA GLN A 8 0.37 5.03 15.11
C GLN A 8 -1.07 4.71 14.70
N TYR A 9 -1.80 5.68 14.14
CA TYR A 9 -3.16 5.45 13.65
C TYR A 9 -3.22 4.37 12.57
N MET A 10 -2.30 4.39 11.61
CA MET A 10 -2.23 3.37 10.55
C MET A 10 -1.97 1.98 11.13
N TYR A 11 -1.04 1.86 12.07
CA TYR A 11 -0.73 0.60 12.73
C TYR A 11 -1.94 0.05 13.50
N ASP A 12 -2.58 0.89 14.32
CA ASP A 12 -3.73 0.48 15.13
C ASP A 12 -4.91 0.06 14.25
N TYR A 13 -5.16 0.77 13.14
CA TYR A 13 -6.19 0.41 12.17
C TYR A 13 -5.95 -0.95 11.52
N VAL A 14 -4.72 -1.22 11.07
CA VAL A 14 -4.35 -2.55 10.51
C VAL A 14 -4.46 -3.63 11.59
N LYS A 15 -4.04 -3.35 12.82
CA LYS A 15 -4.10 -4.29 13.94
C LYS A 15 -5.53 -4.69 14.28
N GLU A 16 -6.45 -3.72 14.32
CA GLU A 16 -7.86 -3.95 14.58
C GLU A 16 -8.51 -4.81 13.48
N HIS A 17 -8.18 -4.53 12.22
CA HIS A 17 -8.76 -5.22 11.06
C HIS A 17 -8.00 -6.47 10.62
N LYS A 18 -6.90 -6.80 11.30
CA LYS A 18 -6.00 -7.94 11.11
C LYS A 18 -5.23 -7.92 9.80
N GLU A 19 -5.91 -7.86 8.66
CA GLU A 19 -5.32 -7.84 7.32
C GLU A 19 -6.21 -7.00 6.39
N ILE A 20 -5.66 -5.98 5.74
CA ILE A 20 -6.42 -5.05 4.90
C ILE A 20 -5.75 -4.75 3.56
N PRO A 21 -6.51 -4.44 2.49
CA PRO A 21 -5.99 -3.75 1.31
C PRO A 21 -5.36 -2.40 1.68
N ILE A 22 -4.27 -2.01 1.01
CA ILE A 22 -3.62 -0.70 1.24
C ILE A 22 -4.63 0.46 1.07
N TYR A 23 -5.55 0.40 0.11
CA TYR A 23 -6.53 1.48 -0.10
C TYR A 23 -7.48 1.67 1.08
N GLN A 24 -7.63 0.68 1.95
CA GLN A 24 -8.58 0.76 3.07
C GLN A 24 -8.11 1.77 4.11
N LEU A 25 -6.80 2.07 4.16
CA LEU A 25 -6.27 3.18 4.95
C LEU A 25 -6.85 4.55 4.51
N GLU A 26 -7.38 4.67 3.29
CA GLU A 26 -8.06 5.90 2.88
C GLU A 26 -9.36 6.16 3.64
N ASP A 27 -9.99 5.13 4.22
CA ASP A 27 -11.14 5.31 5.09
C ASP A 27 -10.71 5.93 6.43
N LEU A 28 -9.63 5.40 7.03
CA LEU A 28 -8.97 6.03 8.18
C LEU A 28 -8.59 7.49 7.90
N PHE A 29 -7.99 7.78 6.73
CA PHE A 29 -7.58 9.15 6.41
C PHE A 29 -8.77 10.10 6.29
N LYS A 30 -9.92 9.64 5.80
CA LYS A 30 -11.16 10.43 5.77
C LYS A 30 -11.72 10.64 7.16
N GLU A 31 -11.71 9.62 8.01
CA GLU A 31 -12.15 9.71 9.42
C GLU A 31 -11.30 10.72 10.21
N LEU A 32 -10.01 10.80 9.92
CA LEU A 32 -9.07 11.74 10.55
C LEU A 32 -9.04 13.14 9.91
N ASP A 33 -9.83 13.39 8.86
CA ASP A 33 -9.74 14.60 8.01
C ASP A 33 -8.29 14.90 7.55
N HIS A 34 -7.54 13.85 7.23
CA HIS A 34 -6.15 13.93 6.82
C HIS A 34 -6.04 14.08 5.30
N ASP A 35 -5.52 15.21 4.81
CA ASP A 35 -5.24 15.38 3.38
C ASP A 35 -4.10 14.46 2.96
N TYR A 36 -4.45 13.33 2.35
CA TYR A 36 -3.52 12.27 1.99
C TYR A 36 -3.19 12.23 0.49
N LYS A 37 -3.94 12.93 -0.36
CA LYS A 37 -3.82 12.81 -1.83
C LYS A 37 -2.50 13.37 -2.33
N GLY A 38 -1.90 12.72 -3.33
CA GLY A 38 -0.63 13.14 -3.90
C GLY A 38 -0.20 12.31 -5.09
N LYS A 39 1.12 12.31 -5.35
CA LYS A 39 1.73 11.66 -6.53
C LYS A 39 2.92 10.76 -6.17
N THR A 40 3.07 10.42 -4.89
CA THR A 40 4.13 9.53 -4.42
C THR A 40 3.67 8.08 -4.56
N SER A 41 4.62 7.18 -4.78
CA SER A 41 4.40 5.74 -4.94
C SER A 41 5.34 4.93 -4.04
N VAL A 42 4.90 3.74 -3.64
CA VAL A 42 5.76 2.69 -3.07
C VAL A 42 6.01 1.67 -4.16
N THR A 43 7.28 1.37 -4.41
CA THR A 43 7.71 0.40 -5.41
C THR A 43 8.50 -0.73 -4.76
N HIS A 44 8.66 -1.82 -5.48
CA HIS A 44 9.64 -2.85 -5.15
C HIS A 44 11.06 -2.24 -5.16
N ASP A 45 11.95 -2.78 -4.33
CA ASP A 45 13.33 -2.33 -4.17
C ASP A 45 14.22 -2.67 -5.38
N GLN A 46 14.06 -3.86 -5.95
CA GLN A 46 14.78 -4.34 -7.13
C GLN A 46 14.17 -3.87 -8.47
N ASP A 47 12.87 -4.10 -8.70
CA ASP A 47 12.18 -3.68 -9.92
C ASP A 47 11.23 -2.51 -9.64
N LYS A 48 11.68 -1.29 -9.96
CA LYS A 48 10.91 -0.06 -9.73
C LYS A 48 9.65 0.05 -10.59
N ASN A 49 9.49 -0.79 -11.61
CA ASN A 49 8.26 -0.84 -12.38
C ASN A 49 7.15 -1.62 -11.64
N ILE A 50 7.48 -2.38 -10.59
CA ILE A 50 6.48 -2.94 -9.69
C ILE A 50 6.08 -1.87 -8.67
N VAL A 51 4.82 -1.44 -8.76
CA VAL A 51 4.24 -0.45 -7.84
C VAL A 51 3.30 -1.17 -6.87
N PHE A 52 3.51 -1.06 -5.57
CA PHE A 52 2.59 -1.61 -4.57
C PHE A 52 1.42 -0.66 -4.31
N TRP A 53 1.68 0.64 -4.33
CA TRP A 53 0.66 1.67 -4.19
C TRP A 53 1.11 3.01 -4.76
N SER A 54 0.17 3.84 -5.21
CA SER A 54 0.42 5.21 -5.70
C SER A 54 -0.79 6.09 -5.46
N GLY A 55 -0.56 7.40 -5.33
CA GLY A 55 -1.63 8.41 -5.22
C GLY A 55 -1.69 9.14 -3.89
N TRP A 56 -0.75 8.87 -2.97
CA TRP A 56 -0.65 9.59 -1.70
C TRP A 56 0.47 10.62 -1.71
N ASN A 57 0.40 11.61 -0.83
CA ASN A 57 1.48 12.58 -0.64
C ASN A 57 2.67 11.96 0.10
N LYS A 58 3.80 12.68 0.13
CA LYS A 58 5.06 12.21 0.71
C LYS A 58 4.94 11.86 2.20
N LEU A 59 4.23 12.67 2.97
CA LEU A 59 4.09 12.45 4.41
C LEU A 59 3.37 11.13 4.68
N THR A 60 2.22 10.91 4.05
CA THR A 60 1.45 9.67 4.19
C THR A 60 2.23 8.47 3.67
N MET A 61 2.91 8.63 2.54
CA MET A 61 3.65 7.51 1.96
C MET A 61 4.85 7.10 2.82
N TYR A 62 5.58 8.08 3.37
CA TYR A 62 6.72 7.79 4.25
C TYR A 62 6.28 7.22 5.60
N ALA A 63 5.10 7.60 6.12
CA ALA A 63 4.53 6.93 7.28
C ALA A 63 4.32 5.42 7.02
N LEU A 64 3.73 5.05 5.88
CA LEU A 64 3.57 3.64 5.49
C LEU A 64 4.92 2.93 5.33
N ILE A 65 5.85 3.55 4.60
CA ILE A 65 7.18 2.97 4.35
C ILE A 65 7.93 2.73 5.66
N ASP A 66 7.87 3.65 6.63
CA ASP A 66 8.54 3.50 7.92
C ASP A 66 7.96 2.33 8.72
N LEU A 67 6.63 2.12 8.68
CA LEU A 67 6.00 0.97 9.33
C LEU A 67 6.43 -0.36 8.70
N VAL A 68 6.51 -0.41 7.37
CA VAL A 68 6.90 -1.63 6.65
C VAL A 68 8.39 -1.93 6.83
N LYS A 69 9.27 -0.93 6.63
CA LYS A 69 10.72 -1.10 6.79
C LYS A 69 11.14 -1.32 8.24
N GLY A 70 10.39 -0.78 9.19
CA GLY A 70 10.59 -1.01 10.61
C GLY A 70 10.00 -2.34 11.08
N GLU A 71 9.52 -3.22 10.19
CA GLU A 71 8.94 -4.53 10.52
C GLU A 71 7.74 -4.44 11.49
N HIS A 72 6.98 -3.35 11.45
CA HIS A 72 5.72 -3.24 12.20
C HIS A 72 4.56 -3.81 11.38
N LEU A 73 4.63 -3.65 10.05
CA LEU A 73 3.64 -4.15 9.09
C LEU A 73 4.31 -4.96 7.97
N ASP A 74 3.70 -6.09 7.62
CA ASP A 74 4.05 -6.88 6.44
C ASP A 74 3.28 -6.41 5.21
N LEU A 75 3.94 -6.43 4.04
CA LEU A 75 3.28 -6.37 2.74
C LEU A 75 3.07 -7.80 2.20
N ILE A 76 1.82 -8.18 1.96
CA ILE A 76 1.46 -9.56 1.57
C ILE A 76 0.72 -9.56 0.25
N TYR A 77 1.16 -10.38 -0.69
CA TYR A 77 0.40 -10.67 -1.89
C TYR A 77 -0.59 -11.82 -1.66
N ARG A 78 -1.87 -11.60 -2.00
CA ARG A 78 -2.89 -12.64 -2.09
C ARG A 78 -3.67 -12.48 -3.37
N GLY A 79 -3.53 -13.41 -4.31
CA GLY A 79 -4.26 -13.38 -5.58
C GLY A 79 -5.79 -13.27 -5.41
N SER A 80 -6.35 -13.82 -4.34
CA SER A 80 -7.79 -13.72 -4.04
C SER A 80 -8.29 -12.28 -3.79
N TYR A 81 -7.40 -11.35 -3.42
CA TYR A 81 -7.77 -9.95 -3.16
C TYR A 81 -7.71 -9.06 -4.40
N VAL A 82 -7.14 -9.53 -5.51
CA VAL A 82 -7.15 -8.79 -6.79
C VAL A 82 -8.58 -8.40 -7.16
N MET A 83 -9.52 -9.36 -7.10
CA MET A 83 -10.94 -9.10 -7.38
C MET A 83 -11.56 -8.10 -6.42
N ARG A 84 -11.14 -8.08 -5.16
CA ARG A 84 -11.68 -7.14 -4.17
C ARG A 84 -11.34 -5.69 -4.52
N TYR A 85 -10.10 -5.43 -4.91
CA TYR A 85 -9.69 -4.10 -5.39
C TYR A 85 -10.49 -3.65 -6.61
N LEU A 86 -10.69 -4.56 -7.58
CA LEU A 86 -11.41 -4.26 -8.81
C LEU A 86 -12.90 -3.98 -8.54
N LEU A 87 -13.54 -4.78 -7.68
CA LEU A 87 -14.95 -4.59 -7.30
C LEU A 87 -15.17 -3.29 -6.51
N ASP A 88 -14.25 -2.94 -5.63
CA ASP A 88 -14.32 -1.70 -4.84
C ASP A 88 -13.95 -0.46 -5.68
N GLY A 89 -13.38 -0.64 -6.89
CA GLY A 89 -12.96 0.43 -7.79
C GLY A 89 -11.81 1.30 -7.23
N ARG A 90 -11.18 0.87 -6.14
CA ARG A 90 -10.12 1.59 -5.44
C ARG A 90 -8.74 1.09 -5.88
N VAL A 91 -8.36 1.49 -7.08
CA VAL A 91 -7.13 1.05 -7.74
C VAL A 91 -6.22 2.25 -8.08
N PRO A 92 -4.89 2.07 -8.09
CA PRO A 92 -3.99 3.05 -8.68
C PRO A 92 -4.28 3.23 -10.17
N ASN A 93 -4.00 4.42 -10.70
CA ASN A 93 -4.08 4.69 -12.14
C ASN A 93 -2.86 4.10 -12.87
N LEU A 94 -2.73 2.78 -12.82
CA LEU A 94 -1.66 1.98 -13.42
C LEU A 94 -2.23 0.66 -13.94
N PRO A 95 -1.62 0.05 -14.97
CA PRO A 95 -1.92 -1.32 -15.37
C PRO A 95 -1.78 -2.30 -14.20
N LEU A 96 -2.67 -3.29 -14.12
CA LEU A 96 -2.57 -4.37 -13.13
C LEU A 96 -1.49 -5.37 -13.57
N ALA A 97 -0.49 -5.63 -12.72
CA ALA A 97 0.38 -6.79 -12.82
C ALA A 97 -0.38 -7.99 -12.23
N ILE A 98 -0.83 -8.91 -13.09
CA ILE A 98 -1.65 -10.07 -12.69
C ILE A 98 -0.83 -11.09 -11.87
N THR A 99 0.49 -11.08 -12.02
CA THR A 99 1.42 -11.95 -11.30
C THR A 99 2.52 -11.13 -10.63
N TYR A 100 2.86 -11.46 -9.39
CA TYR A 100 4.10 -10.98 -8.79
C TYR A 100 5.25 -11.48 -9.67
N PRO A 101 6.13 -10.60 -10.17
CA PRO A 101 7.14 -11.02 -11.12
C PRO A 101 8.10 -12.01 -10.48
N GLU A 102 8.54 -12.97 -11.29
CA GLU A 102 9.52 -13.95 -10.86
C GLU A 102 10.88 -13.28 -10.60
N TYR A 103 11.66 -13.87 -9.70
CA TYR A 103 12.98 -13.36 -9.34
C TYR A 103 13.86 -13.21 -10.58
N GLY A 104 14.32 -11.98 -10.86
CA GLY A 104 15.16 -11.66 -12.02
C GLY A 104 14.42 -11.20 -13.28
N GLN A 105 13.09 -11.19 -13.30
CA GLN A 105 12.32 -10.54 -14.36
C GLN A 105 12.18 -9.04 -14.06
N GLN A 106 12.49 -8.19 -15.04
CA GLN A 106 12.17 -6.77 -15.00
C GLN A 106 10.93 -6.50 -15.84
N THR A 107 9.94 -5.87 -15.24
CA THR A 107 8.73 -5.45 -15.94
C THR A 107 9.06 -4.26 -16.83
N GLU A 108 8.59 -4.23 -18.08
CA GLU A 108 8.90 -3.12 -19.00
C GLU A 108 8.12 -1.83 -18.67
N VAL A 109 6.92 -1.98 -18.10
CA VAL A 109 6.00 -0.88 -17.81
C VAL A 109 5.64 -0.81 -16.33
N PRO A 110 5.52 0.39 -15.74
CA PRO A 110 5.03 0.54 -14.38
C PRO A 110 3.67 -0.13 -14.21
N SER A 111 3.60 -1.14 -13.36
CA SER A 111 2.43 -1.98 -13.15
C SER A 111 2.18 -2.13 -11.66
N TRP A 112 0.90 -2.05 -11.29
CA TRP A 112 0.48 -2.13 -9.91
C TRP A 112 0.22 -3.58 -9.50
N VAL A 113 0.74 -3.97 -8.34
CA VAL A 113 0.45 -5.26 -7.69
C VAL A 113 -0.44 -5.02 -6.47
N PRO A 114 -1.60 -5.70 -6.36
CA PRO A 114 -2.48 -5.55 -5.20
C PRO A 114 -1.87 -6.19 -3.95
N MET A 115 -1.45 -5.35 -3.00
CA MET A 115 -0.82 -5.78 -1.76
C MET A 115 -1.74 -5.55 -0.56
N LEU A 116 -1.64 -6.44 0.42
CA LEU A 116 -2.30 -6.31 1.72
C LEU A 116 -1.30 -5.88 2.78
N LEU A 117 -1.82 -5.23 3.81
CA LEU A 117 -1.11 -4.91 5.04
C LEU A 117 -1.59 -5.82 6.16
N ARG A 118 -0.65 -6.32 6.95
CA ARG A 118 -0.90 -7.09 8.17
C ARG A 118 0.11 -6.67 9.22
N VAL A 119 -0.22 -6.76 10.51
CA VAL A 119 0.79 -6.66 11.56
C VAL A 119 1.84 -7.75 11.39
N ALA A 120 3.12 -7.37 11.47
CA ALA A 120 4.24 -8.31 11.41
C ALA A 120 4.20 -9.29 12.60
N LYS A 121 4.73 -10.50 12.41
CA LYS A 121 4.74 -11.55 13.43
C LYS A 121 5.95 -11.46 14.35
#